data_AF-A0A7W0KFX1-F1
#
_entry.id   AF-A0A7W0KFX1-F1
#
_cell.length_a   1.000
_cell.length_b   1.000
_cell.length_c   1.000
_cell.angle_alpha   90.00
_cell.angle_beta   90.00
_cell.angle_gamma   90.00
#
_symmetry.space_group_name_H-M   'P 1'
#
loop_
_entity.id
_entity.type
_entity.pdbx_description
1 polymer ?
#
loop_
_entity_poly.entity_id
_entity_poly.type
_entity_poly.pdbx_seq_one_letter_code
_entity_poly.pdbx_strand_id
1 'polypeptide(L)'
;MSEAFRGRGLATGAVRQVVEIAFDPHGLALDRLEANAAVENIASRRVLVKAGFREEGIAGKLLIIDGVRVDHVRFGLVREAVEMSQPGRVTTSR
;
A
#
# COMPACT_ATOMS: atom_id res chain seq x y z
N MET A 1 2.62 5.65 -15.07
CA MET A 1 2.32 7.09 -14.85
C MET A 1 3.28 7.91 -15.67
N SER A 2 2.78 8.75 -16.58
CA SER A 2 3.65 9.59 -17.41
C SER A 2 4.45 10.56 -16.54
N GLU A 3 5.61 10.97 -17.05
CA GLU A 3 6.57 11.79 -16.32
C GLU A 3 5.96 13.09 -15.79
N ALA A 4 5.10 13.73 -16.59
CA ALA A 4 4.39 14.97 -16.25
C ALA A 4 3.50 14.90 -14.98
N PHE A 5 3.11 13.71 -14.52
CA PHE A 5 2.26 13.52 -13.34
C PHE A 5 3.00 12.94 -12.13
N ARG A 6 4.30 12.64 -12.25
CA ARG A 6 5.13 12.15 -11.14
C ARG A 6 5.38 13.28 -10.13
N GLY A 7 5.68 12.92 -8.88
CA GLY A 7 6.02 13.88 -7.82
C GLY A 7 4.86 14.72 -7.26
N ARG A 8 3.67 14.66 -7.86
CA ARG A 8 2.49 15.47 -7.46
C ARG A 8 1.59 14.82 -6.40
N GLY A 9 2.03 13.74 -5.77
CA GLY A 9 1.25 13.03 -4.75
C GLY A 9 0.07 12.19 -5.27
N LEU A 10 -0.21 12.21 -6.58
CA LEU A 10 -1.36 11.51 -7.17
C LEU A 10 -1.38 10.00 -6.88
N ALA A 11 -0.24 9.33 -7.02
CA ALA A 11 -0.14 7.90 -6.70
C ALA A 11 -0.44 7.62 -5.22
N THR A 12 0.06 8.46 -4.30
CA THR A 12 -0.24 8.32 -2.86
C THR A 12 -1.73 8.55 -2.58
N GLY A 13 -2.34 9.55 -3.22
CA GLY A 13 -3.78 9.79 -3.11
C GLY A 13 -4.61 8.60 -3.60
N ALA A 14 -4.26 8.05 -4.77
CA ALA A 14 -4.93 6.88 -5.33
C ALA A 14 -4.80 5.65 -4.41
N VAL A 15 -3.60 5.36 -3.91
CA VAL A 15 -3.40 4.21 -2.99
C VAL A 15 -4.19 4.41 -1.70
N ARG A 16 -4.28 5.63 -1.15
CA ARG A 16 -5.09 5.90 0.04
C ARG A 16 -6.59 5.65 -0.20
N GLN A 17 -7.10 6.03 -1.37
CA GLN A 17 -8.49 5.72 -1.74
C GLN A 17 -8.72 4.21 -1.84
N VAL A 18 -7.77 3.46 -2.40
CA VAL A 18 -7.85 2.00 -2.43
C VAL A 18 -7.90 1.41 -1.02
N VAL A 19 -7.09 1.94 -0.09
CA VAL A 19 -7.12 1.53 1.33
C VAL A 19 -8.49 1.79 1.96
N GLU A 20 -9.06 2.98 1.75
CA GLU A 20 -10.38 3.34 2.26
C GLU A 20 -11.47 2.39 1.74
N ILE A 21 -11.48 2.09 0.44
CA ILE A 21 -12.45 1.17 -0.17
C ILE A 21 -12.26 -0.27 0.34
N ALA A 22 -11.01 -0.73 0.45
CA ALA A 22 -10.69 -2.08 0.90
C ALA A 22 -11.15 -2.34 2.33
N PHE A 23 -10.96 -1.36 3.20
CA PHE A 23 -11.30 -1.47 4.62
C PHE A 23 -12.68 -0.92 4.96
N ASP A 24 -13.45 -0.40 4.00
CA ASP A 24 -14.83 -0.01 4.28
C ASP A 24 -15.62 -1.22 4.81
N PRO A 25 -16.16 -1.18 6.05
CA PRO A 25 -16.95 -2.27 6.62
C PRO A 25 -18.26 -2.51 5.86
N HIS A 26 -18.74 -1.52 5.09
CA HIS A 26 -19.89 -1.65 4.21
C HIS A 26 -19.49 -2.00 2.76
N GLY A 27 -18.19 -2.08 2.48
CA GLY A 27 -17.63 -2.38 1.18
C GLY A 27 -16.97 -3.75 1.14
N LEU A 28 -15.68 -3.79 0.80
CA LEU A 28 -14.94 -5.05 0.66
C LEU A 28 -14.63 -5.72 2.01
N ALA A 29 -14.69 -4.95 3.10
CA ALA A 29 -14.46 -5.44 4.46
C ALA A 29 -13.20 -6.31 4.63
N LEU A 30 -12.10 -6.00 3.93
CA LEU A 30 -10.84 -6.75 4.04
C LEU A 30 -10.10 -6.40 5.34
N ASP A 31 -9.44 -7.38 5.95
CA ASP A 31 -8.65 -7.12 7.17
C ASP A 31 -7.19 -6.71 6.88
N ARG A 32 -6.73 -6.97 5.66
CA ARG A 32 -5.35 -6.74 5.27
C ARG A 32 -5.21 -6.46 3.78
N LEU A 33 -4.32 -5.53 3.47
CA LEU A 33 -3.80 -5.29 2.14
C LEU A 33 -2.31 -5.61 2.09
N GLU A 34 -1.89 -6.16 0.96
CA GLU A 34 -0.49 -6.42 0.67
C GLU A 34 -0.06 -5.72 -0.61
N ALA A 35 1.20 -5.29 -0.64
CA ALA A 35 1.79 -4.71 -1.83
C ALA A 35 3.24 -5.18 -1.99
N ASN A 36 3.72 -5.14 -3.23
CA ASN A 36 5.10 -5.46 -3.59
C ASN A 36 5.66 -4.31 -4.41
N ALA A 37 6.89 -3.92 -4.13
CA ALA A 37 7.64 -2.99 -4.98
C ALA A 37 9.07 -3.48 -5.11
N ALA A 38 9.64 -3.39 -6.32
CA ALA A 38 11.05 -3.70 -6.54
C ALA A 38 11.93 -2.92 -5.56
N VAL A 39 13.00 -3.54 -5.07
CA VAL A 39 13.92 -2.93 -4.08
C VAL A 39 14.45 -1.59 -4.59
N GLU A 40 14.77 -1.51 -5.88
CA GLU A 40 15.30 -0.35 -6.58
C GLU A 40 14.23 0.71 -6.90
N ASN A 41 12.93 0.36 -6.85
CA ASN A 41 11.84 1.28 -7.14
C ASN A 41 11.49 2.12 -5.90
N ILE A 42 12.42 2.99 -5.53
CA ILE A 42 12.33 3.86 -4.34
C ILE A 42 11.07 4.75 -4.37
N ALA A 43 10.65 5.20 -5.56
CA ALA A 43 9.45 6.03 -5.70
C ALA A 43 8.18 5.28 -5.25
N SER A 44 7.99 4.04 -5.70
CA SER A 44 6.81 3.24 -5.34
C SER A 44 6.84 2.81 -3.88
N ARG A 45 8.02 2.46 -3.35
CA ARG A 45 8.21 2.19 -1.92
C ARG A 45 7.79 3.39 -1.06
N ARG A 46 8.22 4.60 -1.43
CA ARG A 46 7.81 5.84 -0.73
C ARG A 46 6.30 6.10 -0.82
N VAL A 47 5.66 5.74 -1.93
CA VAL A 47 4.19 5.83 -2.06
C VAL A 47 3.50 4.92 -1.05
N LEU A 48 3.93 3.66 -0.94
CA LEU A 48 3.37 2.67 0.00
C LEU A 48 3.55 3.12 1.45
N VAL A 49 4.75 3.55 1.83
CA VAL A 49 5.03 4.08 3.19
C VAL A 49 4.12 5.28 3.50
N LYS A 50 4.00 6.25 2.57
CA LYS A 50 3.12 7.41 2.76
C LYS A 50 1.63 7.05 2.80
N ALA A 51 1.24 5.92 2.23
CA ALA A 51 -0.12 5.40 2.31
C ALA A 51 -0.38 4.57 3.57
N GLY A 52 0.61 4.39 4.45
CA GLY A 52 0.46 3.71 5.75
C GLY A 52 0.96 2.26 5.77
N PHE A 53 1.37 1.70 4.63
CA PHE A 53 1.94 0.36 4.59
C PHE A 53 3.29 0.29 5.32
N ARG A 54 3.58 -0.87 5.90
CA ARG A 54 4.84 -1.18 6.58
C ARG A 54 5.64 -2.20 5.78
N GLU A 55 6.96 -2.04 5.73
CA GLU A 55 7.87 -3.04 5.14
C GLU A 55 7.91 -4.28 6.06
N GLU A 56 7.75 -5.46 5.48
CA GLU A 56 7.70 -6.74 6.21
C GLU A 56 8.86 -7.68 5.84
N GLY A 57 9.54 -7.42 4.72
CA GLY A 57 10.69 -8.21 4.30
C GLY A 57 11.00 -8.08 2.82
N ILE A 58 12.01 -8.83 2.36
CA ILE A 58 12.40 -8.90 0.96
C ILE A 58 12.09 -10.30 0.43
N ALA A 59 11.33 -10.36 -0.65
CA ALA A 59 11.13 -11.56 -1.45
C ALA A 59 12.17 -11.58 -2.58
N GLY A 60 13.16 -12.46 -2.45
CA GLY A 60 14.21 -12.63 -3.45
C GLY A 60 13.67 -13.15 -4.78
N LYS A 61 14.05 -12.52 -5.89
CA LYS A 61 13.74 -12.93 -7.27
C LYS A 61 12.24 -13.14 -7.55
N LEU A 62 11.38 -12.38 -6.87
CA LEU A 62 9.93 -12.58 -6.89
C LEU A 62 9.34 -12.46 -8.30
N LEU A 63 9.68 -11.38 -9.02
CA LEU A 63 9.10 -11.07 -10.33
C LEU A 63 10.18 -10.96 -11.40
N ILE A 64 9.79 -11.15 -12.67
CA ILE A 64 10.62 -10.83 -13.84
C ILE A 64 10.21 -9.44 -14.33
N ILE A 65 11.16 -8.51 -14.39
CA ILE A 65 11.01 -7.17 -14.96
C ILE A 65 12.09 -7.00 -16.02
N ASP A 66 11.68 -6.66 -17.24
CA ASP A 66 12.58 -6.52 -18.40
C ASP A 66 13.52 -7.72 -18.61
N GLY A 67 12.97 -8.94 -18.43
CA GLY A 67 13.70 -10.20 -18.58
C GLY A 67 14.59 -10.59 -17.39
N VAL A 68 14.71 -9.75 -16.37
CA VAL A 68 15.56 -9.98 -15.20
C VAL A 68 14.71 -10.34 -13.98
N ARG A 69 15.15 -11.33 -13.19
CA ARG A 69 14.55 -11.64 -11.88
C ARG A 69 14.95 -10.55 -10.88
N VAL A 70 13.97 -9.89 -10.28
CA VAL A 70 14.17 -8.74 -9.40
C VAL A 70 13.59 -8.98 -8.01
N ASP A 71 14.33 -8.58 -6.99
CA ASP A 71 13.93 -8.65 -5.59
C ASP A 71 12.85 -7.60 -5.29
N HIS A 72 11.88 -7.96 -4.46
CA HIS A 72 10.78 -7.07 -4.10
C HIS A 72 10.65 -6.95 -2.59
N VAL A 73 10.45 -5.72 -2.13
CA VAL A 73 10.04 -5.46 -0.75
C VAL A 73 8.56 -5.81 -0.62
N ARG A 74 8.25 -6.61 0.40
CA ARG A 74 6.90 -6.95 0.83
C ARG A 74 6.39 -5.88 1.77
N PHE A 75 5.18 -5.41 1.51
CA PHE A 75 4.48 -4.43 2.33
C PHE A 75 3.15 -4.99 2.81
N GLY A 76 2.82 -4.70 4.06
CA GLY A 76 1.53 -5.01 4.66
C GLY A 76 0.87 -3.79 5.28
N LEU A 77 -0.45 -3.74 5.20
CA LEU A 77 -1.29 -2.82 5.94
C LEU A 77 -2.48 -3.60 6.50
N VAL A 78 -2.69 -3.52 7.80
CA VAL A 78 -3.82 -4.17 8.49
C VAL A 78 -4.84 -3.11 8.88
N ARG A 79 -6.13 -3.48 8.81
CA ARG A 79 -7.27 -2.61 9.16
C ARG A 79 -7.08 -1.93 10.52
N GLU A 80 -6.75 -2.71 11.54
CA GLU A 80 -6.56 -2.24 12.92
C GLU A 80 -5.56 -1.07 13.00
N ALA A 81 -4.47 -1.11 12.22
CA ALA A 81 -3.46 -0.05 12.23
C ALA A 81 -3.98 1.29 11.67
N VAL A 82 -4.96 1.25 10.76
CA VAL A 82 -5.62 2.45 10.23
C VAL A 82 -6.59 3.02 11.25
N GLU A 83 -7.37 2.17 11.90
CA GLU A 83 -8.34 2.56 12.93
C GLU A 83 -7.65 3.21 14.15
N MET A 84 -6.53 2.66 14.61
CA MET A 84 -5.72 3.23 15.68
C MET A 84 -5.10 4.60 15.32
N SER A 85 -4.87 4.86 14.04
CA SER A 85 -4.29 6.12 13.54
C SER A 85 -5.34 7.23 13.37
N GLN A 86 -6.64 6.91 13.46
CA GLN A 86 -7.75 7.84 13.41
C GLN A 86 -8.69 7.62 14.62
N PRO A 87 -8.28 8.00 15.84
CA PRO A 87 -9.11 7.82 17.04
C PRO A 87 -10.40 8.65 16.90
N GLY A 88 -11.51 7.99 16.56
CA GLY A 88 -12.82 8.63 16.39
C GLY A 88 -13.76 7.96 15.39
N ARG A 89 -13.25 7.16 14.42
CA ARG A 89 -14.10 6.30 13.57
C ARG A 89 -14.35 4.95 14.24
N VAL A 90 -14.93 4.97 15.44
CA VAL A 90 -15.52 3.75 16.00
C VAL A 90 -16.81 3.51 15.22
N THR A 91 -16.76 2.64 14.22
CA THR A 91 -17.98 2.13 13.58
C THR A 91 -18.54 1.08 14.53
N THR A 92 -19.39 1.51 15.45
CA THR A 92 -20.17 0.60 16.29
C THR A 92 -21.09 -0.21 15.38
N SER A 93 -20.79 -1.49 15.17
CA SER A 93 -21.80 -2.47 14.76
C SER A 93 -22.13 -3.34 15.96
N ARG A 94 -23.43 -3.35 16.31
CA ARG A 94 -24.05 -4.42 17.09
C ARG A 94 -24.08 -5.73 16.31
#